data_AF-A0A067EM89-F1
#
_entry.id   AF-A0A067EM89-F1
#
_cell.length_a   1.000
_cell.length_b   1.000
_cell.length_c   1.000
_cell.angle_alpha   90.00
_cell.angle_beta   90.00
_cell.angle_gamma   90.00
#
_symmetry.space_group_name_H-M   'P 1'
#
loop_
_entity.id
_entity.type
_entity.pdbx_description
1 polymer ?
#
loop_
_entity_poly.entity_id
_entity_poly.type
_entity_poly.pdbx_seq_one_letter_code
_entity_poly.pdbx_strand_id
1 'polypeptide(L)'
;MENYLNENFGSVKPKNSSEEALQRWRRLYGIVKNPKRSFPFTANLAKRSEAEAIRRSNQVSFLLKGSLNLKFLITSTLTDWLKLK
;
A
#
# COMPACT_ATOMS: atom_id res chain seq x y z
N MET A 1 18.82 25.37 42.42
CA MET A 1 17.92 24.19 42.41
C MET A 1 18.72 22.89 42.25
N GLU A 2 19.64 22.82 41.28
CA GLU A 2 20.53 21.67 41.03
C GLU A 2 21.31 21.18 42.28
N ASN A 3 21.92 22.09 43.05
CA ASN A 3 22.71 21.71 44.24
C ASN A 3 21.87 21.00 45.32
N TYR A 4 20.66 21.50 45.60
CA TYR A 4 19.74 20.89 46.56
C TYR A 4 19.32 19.48 46.12
N LEU A 5 19.11 19.28 44.83
CA LEU A 5 18.76 17.97 44.28
C LEU A 5 19.94 16.99 44.35
N ASN A 6 21.15 17.46 44.11
CA ASN A 6 22.34 16.60 44.18
C ASN A 6 22.69 16.21 45.63
N GLU A 7 22.59 17.14 46.59
CA GLU A 7 22.87 16.87 48.01
C GLU A 7 21.86 15.89 48.63
N ASN A 8 20.58 15.99 48.27
CA ASN A 8 19.52 15.16 48.87
C ASN A 8 19.21 13.88 48.07
N PHE A 9 19.44 13.88 46.75
CA PHE A 9 19.01 12.79 45.86
C PHE A 9 20.12 12.27 44.93
N GLY A 10 21.35 12.80 44.98
CA GLY A 10 22.44 12.40 44.08
C GLY A 10 22.93 10.95 44.22
N SER A 11 22.69 10.32 45.38
CA SER A 11 23.00 8.91 45.65
C SER A 11 21.87 7.94 45.24
N VAL A 12 20.69 8.47 44.89
CA VAL A 12 19.54 7.66 44.48
C VAL A 12 19.72 7.23 43.03
N LYS A 13 19.83 5.92 42.79
CA LYS A 13 19.89 5.41 41.42
C LYS A 13 18.61 5.77 40.65
N PRO A 14 18.73 6.25 39.41
CA PRO A 14 17.55 6.57 38.60
C PRO A 14 16.73 5.30 38.36
N LYS A 15 15.41 5.40 38.58
CA LYS A 15 14.47 4.28 38.40
C LYS A 15 14.26 3.92 36.93
N ASN A 16 14.50 4.88 36.03
CA ASN A 16 14.37 4.73 34.59
C ASN A 16 15.75 4.61 33.95
N SER A 17 15.87 3.86 32.85
CA SER A 17 17.13 3.79 32.12
C SER A 17 17.50 5.16 31.55
N SER A 18 18.79 5.37 31.29
CA SER A 18 19.25 6.58 30.59
C SER A 18 18.53 6.75 29.25
N GLU A 19 18.39 8.00 28.82
CA GLU A 19 17.77 8.34 27.53
C GLU A 19 18.47 7.61 26.38
N GLU A 20 19.80 7.47 26.45
CA GLU A 20 20.61 6.72 25.48
C GLU A 20 20.22 5.24 25.41
N ALA A 21 19.92 4.61 26.56
CA ALA A 21 19.47 3.22 26.60
C ALA A 21 18.07 3.09 25.99
N LEU A 22 17.16 4.03 26.28
CA LEU A 22 15.83 4.06 25.66
C LEU A 22 15.93 4.25 24.14
N GLN A 23 16.84 5.12 23.68
CA GLN A 23 17.03 5.41 22.27
C GLN A 23 17.62 4.22 21.51
N ARG A 24 18.55 3.47 22.12
CA ARG A 24 19.05 2.18 21.59
C ARG A 24 17.92 1.17 21.45
N TRP A 25 17.07 1.02 22.47
CA TRP A 25 15.92 0.12 22.43
C TRP A 25 14.92 0.51 21.33
N ARG A 26 14.63 1.79 21.16
CA ARG A 26 13.74 2.28 20.08
C ARG A 26 14.30 2.01 18.69
N ARG A 27 15.61 2.22 18.48
CA ARG A 27 16.28 1.89 17.20
C ARG A 27 16.21 0.40 16.88
N LEU A 28 16.46 -0.46 17.88
CA LEU A 28 16.45 -1.92 17.71
C LEU A 28 15.04 -2.48 17.52
N TYR A 29 14.02 -1.90 18.16
CA TYR A 29 12.65 -2.40 18.07
C TYR A 29 12.10 -2.40 16.64
N GLY A 30 12.41 -1.37 15.85
CA GLY A 30 12.01 -1.28 14.44
C GLY A 30 12.66 -2.34 13.55
N ILE A 31 13.88 -2.77 13.89
CA ILE A 31 14.65 -3.79 13.15
C ILE A 31 14.22 -5.20 13.55
N VAL A 32 14.06 -5.46 14.85
CA VAL A 32 13.87 -6.82 15.40
C VAL A 32 12.39 -7.21 15.53
N LYS A 33 11.52 -6.30 15.97
CA LYS A 33 10.12 -6.62 16.29
C LYS A 33 9.16 -6.37 15.13
N ASN A 34 9.54 -5.57 14.14
CA ASN A 34 8.71 -5.30 12.96
C ASN A 34 9.34 -5.57 11.58
N PRO A 35 10.25 -6.55 11.38
CA PRO A 35 10.89 -6.78 10.08
C PRO A 35 9.88 -7.19 8.99
N LYS A 36 8.83 -7.94 9.36
CA LYS A 36 7.79 -8.42 8.42
C LYS A 36 6.87 -7.30 7.89
N ARG A 37 6.70 -6.17 8.59
CA ARG A 37 6.05 -4.96 8.02
C ARG A 37 7.02 -3.97 7.40
N SER A 38 8.32 -4.05 7.66
CA SER A 38 9.33 -3.21 7.00
C SER A 38 9.63 -3.63 5.55
N PHE A 39 9.22 -4.84 5.15
CA PHE A 39 9.25 -5.27 3.75
C PHE A 39 7.84 -5.50 3.16
N PRO A 40 6.98 -4.46 3.04
CA PRO A 40 5.67 -4.61 2.38
C PRO A 40 5.77 -4.98 0.90
N PHE A 41 6.91 -4.71 0.27
CA PHE A 41 7.02 -4.63 -1.18
C PHE A 41 7.66 -5.85 -1.84
N THR A 42 8.52 -6.61 -1.15
CA THR A 42 9.24 -7.75 -1.73
C THR A 42 8.43 -9.04 -1.74
N ALA A 43 7.48 -9.22 -0.80
CA ALA A 43 6.80 -10.49 -0.61
C ALA A 43 5.74 -10.86 -1.68
N ASN A 44 5.28 -9.91 -2.51
CA ASN A 44 4.15 -10.14 -3.42
C ASN A 44 4.34 -9.57 -4.84
N LEU A 45 5.57 -9.56 -5.35
CA LEU A 45 5.86 -9.04 -6.69
C LEU A 45 5.15 -9.83 -7.80
N ALA A 46 5.23 -11.17 -7.75
CA ALA A 46 4.59 -12.05 -8.74
C ALA A 46 3.06 -11.88 -8.78
N LYS A 47 2.41 -11.80 -7.62
CA LYS A 47 0.95 -11.60 -7.54
C LYS A 47 0.50 -10.24 -8.05
N ARG A 48 1.33 -9.20 -7.92
CA ARG A 48 1.06 -7.87 -8.48
C ARG A 48 1.15 -7.89 -10.01
N SER A 49 2.19 -8.50 -10.58
CA SER A 49 2.30 -8.62 -12.04
C SER A 49 1.14 -9.43 -12.65
N GLU A 50 0.71 -10.51 -11.98
CA GLU A 50 -0.47 -11.29 -12.39
C GLU A 50 -1.74 -10.42 -12.38
N ALA A 51 -1.98 -9.67 -11.29
CA ALA A 51 -3.15 -8.80 -11.17
C ALA A 51 -3.17 -7.67 -12.21
N GLU A 52 -2.01 -7.09 -12.54
CA GLU A 52 -1.89 -6.09 -13.61
C GLU A 52 -2.16 -6.69 -14.99
N ALA A 53 -1.65 -7.89 -15.28
CA ALA A 53 -1.92 -8.57 -16.54
C ALA A 53 -3.42 -8.84 -16.72
N ILE A 54 -4.11 -9.29 -15.66
CA ILE A 54 -5.57 -9.50 -15.67
C ILE A 54 -6.30 -8.17 -15.91
N ARG A 55 -5.91 -7.08 -15.24
CA ARG A 55 -6.53 -5.76 -15.45
C ARG A 55 -6.40 -5.30 -16.90
N ARG A 56 -5.21 -5.41 -17.50
CA ARG A 56 -4.99 -5.04 -18.91
C ARG A 56 -5.84 -5.88 -19.87
N SER A 57 -5.87 -7.20 -19.67
CA SER A 57 -6.72 -8.11 -20.47
C SER A 57 -8.20 -7.74 -20.38
N ASN A 58 -8.69 -7.47 -19.17
CA ASN A 58 -10.09 -7.12 -18.95
C ASN A 58 -10.45 -5.77 -19.58
N GLN A 59 -9.58 -4.76 -19.50
CA GLN A 59 -9.77 -3.47 -20.16
C GLN A 59 -9.90 -3.62 -21.68
N VAL A 60 -9.01 -4.39 -22.31
CA VAL A 60 -9.08 -4.66 -23.75
C VAL A 60 -10.39 -5.37 -24.11
N SER A 61 -10.78 -6.38 -23.34
CA SER A 61 -12.03 -7.12 -23.58
C SER A 61 -13.28 -6.23 -23.48
N PHE A 62 -13.30 -5.28 -22.55
CA PHE A 62 -14.40 -4.35 -22.36
C PHE A 62 -14.52 -3.37 -23.53
N LEU A 63 -13.40 -2.83 -23.99
CA LEU A 63 -13.34 -1.92 -25.14
C LEU A 63 -13.78 -2.61 -26.43
N LEU A 64 -13.32 -3.84 -26.68
CA LEU A 64 -13.71 -4.62 -27.85
C LEU A 64 -15.20 -4.96 -27.85
N LYS A 65 -15.75 -5.40 -26.70
CA LYS A 65 -17.19 -5.68 -26.57
C LYS A 65 -18.04 -4.44 -26.78
N GLY A 66 -17.64 -3.29 -26.23
CA GLY A 66 -18.31 -2.02 -26.46
C GLY A 66 -18.32 -1.60 -27.94
N SER A 67 -17.17 -1.76 -28.62
CA SER A 67 -17.06 -1.45 -30.06
C SER A 67 -17.94 -2.36 -30.93
N LEU A 68 -17.97 -3.66 -30.64
CA LEU A 68 -18.81 -4.63 -31.37
C LEU A 68 -20.29 -4.33 -31.17
N ASN A 69 -20.73 -4.05 -29.94
CA ASN A 69 -22.11 -3.70 -29.63
C ASN A 69 -22.55 -2.40 -30.34
N LEU A 70 -21.67 -1.39 -30.37
CA LEU A 70 -21.96 -0.14 -31.09
C LEU A 70 -22.07 -0.37 -32.60
N LYS A 71 -21.15 -1.13 -33.19
CA LYS A 71 -21.21 -1.49 -34.62
C LYS A 71 -22.48 -2.25 -34.94
N PHE A 72 -22.85 -3.22 -34.11
CA PHE A 72 -24.07 -4.01 -34.28
C PHE A 72 -25.33 -3.11 -34.27
N LEU A 73 -25.44 -2.23 -33.29
CA LEU A 73 -26.57 -1.29 -33.17
C LEU A 73 -26.67 -0.32 -34.36
N ILE A 74 -25.54 0.19 -34.84
CA ILE A 74 -25.51 1.07 -36.02
C ILE A 74 -25.93 0.27 -37.28
N THR A 75 -25.43 -0.95 -37.45
CA THR A 75 -25.80 -1.77 -38.62
C THR A 75 -27.27 -2.15 -38.61
N SER A 76 -27.83 -2.53 -37.46
CA SER A 76 -29.25 -2.91 -37.37
C SER A 76 -30.15 -1.71 -37.68
N THR A 77 -29.86 -0.55 -37.10
CA THR A 77 -30.64 0.68 -37.33
C THR A 77 -30.57 1.15 -38.78
N LEU A 78 -29.41 1.06 -39.44
CA LEU A 78 -29.27 1.38 -40.87
C LEU A 78 -30.03 0.38 -41.76
N THR A 79 -29.97 -0.91 -41.46
CA THR A 79 -30.71 -1.92 -42.22
C THR A 79 -32.23 -1.77 -42.07
N ASP A 80 -32.69 -1.38 -40.88
CA ASP A 80 -34.12 -1.15 -40.63
C ASP A 80 -34.60 0.11 -41.35
N TRP A 81 -33.80 1.18 -41.35
CA TRP A 81 -34.11 2.41 -42.11
C TRP A 81 -34.15 2.17 -43.62
N LEU A 82 -33.24 1.34 -44.15
CA LEU A 82 -33.22 0.96 -45.57
C LEU A 82 -34.43 0.12 -45.98
N LYS A 83 -35.01 -0.68 -45.07
CA LYS A 83 -36.22 -1.48 -45.34
C LYS A 83 -37.51 -0.66 -45.29
N LEU A 84 -37.49 0.48 -44.61
CA LEU A 84 -38.64 1.40 -44.47
C LEU A 84 -38.73 2.42 -45.61
N LYS A 85 -37.78 2.42 -46.55
CA LYS A 85 -37.69 3.31 -47.70
C LYS A 85 -37.97 2.56 -49.00
#